data_AF-A0A533TGQ9-F1
#
_entry.id   AF-A0A533TGQ9-F1
#
_cell.length_a   1.000
_cell.length_b   1.000
_cell.length_c   1.000
_cell.angle_alpha   90.00
_cell.angle_beta   90.00
_cell.angle_gamma   90.00
#
_symmetry.space_group_name_H-M   'P 1'
#
loop_
_entity.id
_entity.type
_entity.pdbx_description
1 polymer ?
#
loop_
_entity_poly.entity_id
_entity_poly.type
_entity_poly.pdbx_seq_one_letter_code
_entity_poly.pdbx_strand_id
1 'polypeptide(L)'
;MAGPGLFKDMKKTFLFHAISAHFSNGLIPVAVLYLLLTLSTGSTYFEHTVEHLIVIVVMAIPVSFFSGIYDWKTKFRGAKAPIFIKKLRLSGLLFVLCISAVAIRLSIPDVMNRQGVEHWLYIVLLFSMLPVVTLLGHYGGKLSSLPKPQQKPPQKP
;
A
#
# COMPACT_ATOMS: atom_id res chain seq x y z
N MET A 1 30.78 -2.20 11.85
CA MET A 1 30.61 -0.76 11.57
C MET A 1 30.51 -0.58 10.07
N ALA A 2 29.34 -0.21 9.54
CA ALA A 2 29.18 0.08 8.11
C ALA A 2 29.95 1.36 7.77
N GLY A 3 30.94 1.27 6.88
CA GLY A 3 31.79 2.42 6.52
C GLY A 3 30.98 3.56 5.88
N PRO A 4 31.50 4.80 5.87
CA PRO A 4 30.81 5.99 5.34
C PRO A 4 30.35 5.87 3.88
N GLY A 5 30.93 4.95 3.09
CA GLY A 5 30.44 4.58 1.75
C GLY A 5 29.06 3.91 1.75
N LEU A 6 28.81 2.98 2.67
CA LEU A 6 27.55 2.24 2.77
C LEU A 6 26.36 3.17 3.02
N PHE A 7 26.50 4.14 3.92
CA PHE A 7 25.45 5.14 4.18
C PHE A 7 25.18 6.04 2.97
N LYS A 8 26.21 6.39 2.20
CA LYS A 8 26.10 7.20 0.98
C LYS A 8 25.43 6.42 -0.15
N ASP A 9 25.74 5.13 -0.28
CA ASP A 9 25.17 4.23 -1.28
C ASP A 9 23.72 3.88 -0.94
N MET A 10 23.42 3.64 0.35
CA MET A 10 22.05 3.52 0.84
C MET A 10 21.25 4.79 0.51
N LYS A 11 21.73 5.99 0.87
CA LYS A 11 21.01 7.24 0.54
C LYS A 11 20.75 7.42 -0.96
N LYS A 12 21.64 6.97 -1.84
CA LYS A 12 21.45 7.05 -3.30
C LYS A 12 20.46 6.01 -3.84
N THR A 13 20.34 4.85 -3.19
CA THR A 13 19.57 3.70 -3.67
C THR A 13 18.22 3.56 -2.96
N PHE A 14 18.04 4.22 -1.82
CA PHE A 14 16.85 4.09 -0.97
C PHE A 14 15.64 4.73 -1.65
N LEU A 15 14.82 3.88 -2.26
CA LEU A 15 13.54 4.27 -2.83
C LEU A 15 12.48 4.22 -1.73
N PHE A 16 12.37 5.29 -0.94
CA PHE A 16 11.34 5.45 0.10
C PHE A 16 9.94 5.08 -0.41
N HIS A 17 9.64 5.45 -1.66
CA HIS A 17 8.39 5.09 -2.33
C HIS A 17 8.21 3.58 -2.49
N ALA A 18 9.23 2.87 -2.98
CA ALA A 18 9.12 1.43 -3.20
C ALA A 18 8.91 0.68 -1.89
N ILE A 19 9.68 1.00 -0.85
CA ILE A 19 9.60 0.35 0.45
C ILE A 19 8.21 0.56 1.07
N SER A 20 7.74 1.80 1.07
CA SER A 20 6.43 2.14 1.63
C SER A 20 5.27 1.52 0.84
N ALA A 21 5.34 1.49 -0.50
CA ALA A 21 4.33 0.84 -1.34
C ALA A 21 4.30 -0.69 -1.20
N HIS A 22 5.47 -1.32 -0.99
CA HIS A 22 5.54 -2.76 -0.73
C HIS A 22 4.99 -3.12 0.65
N PHE A 23 5.08 -2.21 1.62
CA PHE A 23 4.51 -2.40 2.96
C PHE A 23 3.00 -2.62 2.89
N SER A 24 2.24 -1.73 2.24
CA SER A 24 0.79 -1.90 2.08
C SER A 24 0.43 -3.15 1.27
N ASN A 25 1.19 -3.44 0.21
CA ASN A 25 0.93 -4.62 -0.63
C ASN A 25 1.24 -5.95 0.08
N GLY A 26 2.16 -5.96 1.05
CA GLY A 26 2.50 -7.14 1.84
C GLY A 26 1.58 -7.33 3.04
N LEU A 27 1.26 -6.26 3.78
CA LEU A 27 0.50 -6.36 5.01
C LEU A 27 -1.00 -6.59 4.80
N ILE A 28 -1.59 -6.12 3.69
CA ILE A 28 -3.02 -6.34 3.41
C ILE A 28 -3.33 -7.84 3.20
N PRO A 29 -2.59 -8.60 2.37
CA PRO A 29 -2.77 -10.04 2.27
C PRO A 29 -2.62 -10.75 3.62
N VAL A 30 -1.62 -10.36 4.41
CA VAL A 30 -1.41 -10.92 5.75
C VAL A 30 -2.60 -10.62 6.66
N ALA A 31 -3.12 -9.39 6.64
CA ALA A 31 -4.31 -9.02 7.42
C ALA A 31 -5.53 -9.89 7.04
N VAL A 32 -5.73 -10.18 5.75
CA VAL A 32 -6.82 -11.07 5.33
C VAL A 32 -6.58 -12.53 5.73
N LEU A 33 -5.34 -13.01 5.74
CA LEU A 33 -5.02 -14.33 6.30
C LEU A 33 -5.36 -14.40 7.79
N TYR A 34 -5.01 -13.38 8.58
CA TYR A 34 -5.39 -13.30 9.99
C TYR A 34 -6.90 -13.14 10.19
N LEU A 35 -7.60 -12.46 9.27
CA LEU A 35 -9.07 -12.42 9.28
C LEU A 35 -9.66 -13.82 9.07
N LEU A 36 -9.15 -14.59 8.11
CA LEU A 36 -9.58 -15.97 7.89
C LEU A 36 -9.37 -16.85 9.13
N LEU A 37 -8.23 -16.69 9.82
CA LEU A 37 -7.97 -17.35 11.09
C LEU A 37 -8.94 -16.90 12.19
N THR A 38 -9.27 -15.62 12.23
CA THR A 38 -10.27 -15.07 13.17
C THR A 38 -11.64 -15.71 12.92
N LEU A 39 -12.07 -15.81 11.66
CA LEU A 39 -13.36 -16.39 11.30
C LEU A 39 -13.45 -17.90 11.58
N SER A 40 -12.34 -18.62 11.44
CA SER A 40 -12.32 -20.07 11.69
C SER A 40 -12.17 -20.45 13.16
N THR A 41 -11.46 -19.64 13.95
CA THR A 41 -11.15 -19.94 15.36
C THR A 41 -11.98 -19.15 16.37
N GLY A 42 -12.56 -18.01 15.96
CA GLY A 42 -13.17 -17.04 16.87
C GLY A 42 -12.16 -16.36 17.81
N SER A 43 -10.85 -16.49 17.57
CA SER A 43 -9.81 -15.97 18.46
C SER A 43 -9.62 -14.47 18.30
N THR A 44 -9.80 -13.74 19.40
CA THR A 44 -9.59 -12.29 19.47
C THR A 44 -8.12 -11.89 19.24
N TYR A 45 -7.16 -12.80 19.46
CA TYR A 45 -5.74 -12.53 19.20
C TYR A 45 -5.47 -12.29 17.70
N PHE A 46 -6.08 -13.10 16.83
CA PHE A 46 -5.94 -12.91 15.39
C PHE A 46 -6.66 -11.65 14.93
N GLU A 47 -7.82 -11.38 15.51
CA GLU A 47 -8.63 -10.19 15.23
C GLU A 47 -7.87 -8.89 15.53
N HIS A 48 -7.27 -8.79 16.72
CA HIS A 48 -6.42 -7.65 17.07
C HIS A 48 -5.24 -7.55 16.12
N THR A 49 -4.65 -8.67 15.68
CA THR A 49 -3.56 -8.63 14.70
C THR A 49 -4.01 -7.97 13.38
N VAL A 50 -5.22 -8.28 12.88
CA VAL A 50 -5.80 -7.60 11.72
C VAL A 50 -5.85 -6.09 11.93
N GLU A 51 -6.38 -5.65 13.08
CA GLU A 51 -6.49 -4.23 13.42
C GLU A 51 -5.13 -3.50 13.38
N HIS A 52 -4.11 -4.04 14.05
CA HIS A 52 -2.77 -3.44 14.06
C HIS A 52 -2.18 -3.35 12.64
N LEU A 53 -2.35 -4.39 11.83
CA LEU A 53 -1.86 -4.42 10.45
C LEU A 53 -2.53 -3.33 9.61
N ILE A 54 -3.85 -3.17 9.70
CA ILE A 54 -4.58 -2.15 8.94
C ILE A 54 -4.19 -0.74 9.39
N VAL A 55 -4.02 -0.49 10.69
CA VAL A 55 -3.56 0.82 11.20
C VAL A 55 -2.17 1.16 10.65
N ILE A 56 -1.25 0.19 10.63
CA ILE A 56 0.09 0.36 10.04
C ILE A 56 -0.02 0.68 8.54
N VAL A 57 -0.91 0.01 7.81
CA VAL A 57 -1.14 0.27 6.39
C VAL A 57 -1.69 1.69 6.17
N VAL A 58 -2.64 2.15 6.99
CA VAL A 58 -3.16 3.54 6.94
C VAL A 58 -2.04 4.55 7.09
N MET A 59 -1.08 4.31 7.99
CA MET A 59 0.08 5.20 8.16
C MET A 59 1.06 5.12 6.98
N ALA A 60 1.23 3.95 6.37
CA ALA A 60 2.14 3.75 5.25
C ALA A 60 1.63 4.37 3.94
N ILE A 61 0.31 4.37 3.69
CA ILE A 61 -0.26 4.85 2.42
C ILE A 61 0.09 6.33 2.12
N PRO A 62 -0.05 7.30 3.03
CA PRO A 62 0.35 8.69 2.78
C PRO A 62 1.82 8.81 2.40
N VAL A 63 2.70 8.10 3.11
CA VAL A 63 4.15 8.10 2.84
C VAL A 63 4.42 7.58 1.43
N SER A 64 3.81 6.46 1.07
CA SER A 64 3.89 5.85 -0.27
C SER A 64 3.35 6.80 -1.35
N PHE A 65 2.21 7.44 -1.09
CA PHE A 65 1.52 8.31 -2.04
C PHE A 65 2.36 9.56 -2.38
N PHE A 66 2.81 10.30 -1.37
CA PHE A 66 3.59 11.52 -1.58
C PHE A 66 4.97 11.23 -2.20
N SER A 67 5.66 10.19 -1.72
CA SER A 67 6.93 9.77 -2.29
C SER A 67 6.78 9.30 -3.75
N GLY A 68 5.65 8.68 -4.10
CA GLY A 68 5.33 8.28 -5.47
C GLY A 68 5.10 9.46 -6.41
N ILE A 69 4.41 10.50 -5.94
CA ILE A 69 4.25 11.76 -6.69
C ILE A 69 5.61 12.44 -6.90
N TYR A 70 6.46 12.47 -5.89
CA TYR A 70 7.80 13.04 -5.98
C TYR A 70 8.66 12.29 -7.00
N ASP A 71 8.70 10.97 -6.93
CA ASP A 71 9.42 10.12 -7.88
C ASP A 71 8.89 10.27 -9.31
N TRP A 72 7.57 10.41 -9.48
CA TRP A 72 6.96 10.65 -10.80
C TRP A 72 7.38 12.00 -11.40
N LYS A 73 7.35 13.07 -10.62
CA LYS A 73 7.77 14.40 -11.08
C LYS A 73 9.26 14.43 -11.45
N THR A 74 10.12 13.83 -10.63
CA THR A 74 11.58 13.90 -10.79
C THR A 74 12.11 12.93 -11.85
N LYS A 75 11.67 11.66 -11.84
CA LYS A 75 12.22 10.62 -12.73
C LYS A 75 11.50 10.53 -14.08
N PHE A 76 10.20 10.80 -14.10
CA PHE A 76 9.38 10.68 -15.31
C PHE A 76 8.99 12.04 -15.91
N ARG A 77 9.57 13.14 -15.40
CA ARG A 77 9.31 14.53 -15.85
C ARG A 77 7.82 14.89 -15.90
N GLY A 78 7.00 14.24 -15.07
CA GLY A 78 5.55 14.43 -15.09
C GLY A 78 4.87 14.00 -16.40
N ALA A 79 5.52 13.17 -17.23
CA ALA A 79 4.89 12.60 -18.41
C ALA A 79 3.62 11.85 -17.97
N LYS A 80 2.49 12.18 -18.60
CA LYS A 80 1.18 11.57 -18.33
C LYS A 80 1.19 10.10 -18.74
N ALA A 81 1.78 9.24 -17.92
CA ALA A 81 1.65 7.80 -18.06
C ALA A 81 0.28 7.41 -17.50
N PRO A 82 -0.67 6.89 -18.33
CA PRO A 82 -1.99 6.46 -17.86
C PRO A 82 -1.91 5.46 -16.69
N ILE A 83 -0.81 4.71 -16.61
CA ILE A 83 -0.50 3.77 -15.53
C ILE A 83 -0.33 4.49 -14.17
N PHE A 84 0.27 5.69 -14.16
CA PHE A 84 0.45 6.46 -12.92
C PHE A 84 -0.88 6.95 -12.36
N ILE A 85 -1.78 7.45 -13.22
CA ILE A 85 -3.13 7.87 -12.81
C ILE A 85 -3.92 6.70 -12.23
N LYS A 86 -3.81 5.51 -12.83
CA LYS A 86 -4.43 4.29 -12.30
C LYS A 86 -3.91 3.95 -10.89
N LYS A 87 -2.58 4.02 -10.67
CA LYS A 87 -1.99 3.81 -9.34
C LYS A 87 -2.46 4.84 -8.32
N LEU A 88 -2.57 6.11 -8.71
CA LEU A 88 -3.04 7.17 -7.82
C LEU A 88 -4.48 6.93 -7.35
N ARG A 89 -5.37 6.56 -8.28
CA ARG A 89 -6.76 6.21 -7.98
C ARG A 89 -6.87 4.98 -7.09
N LEU A 90 -6.11 3.92 -7.39
CA LEU A 90 -6.11 2.70 -6.57
C LEU A 90 -5.53 2.94 -5.17
N SER A 91 -4.50 3.78 -5.05
CA SER A 91 -3.95 4.16 -3.74
C SER A 91 -4.94 4.97 -2.92
N GLY A 92 -5.67 5.90 -3.56
CA GLY A 92 -6.74 6.64 -2.90
C GLY A 92 -7.90 5.73 -2.48
N LEU A 93 -8.31 4.80 -3.34
CA LEU A 93 -9.33 3.79 -3.00
C LEU A 93 -8.90 2.93 -1.81
N LEU A 94 -7.65 2.42 -1.83
CA LEU A 94 -7.11 1.63 -0.71
C LEU A 94 -7.13 2.44 0.59
N PHE A 95 -6.75 3.72 0.53
CA PHE A 95 -6.76 4.60 1.69
C PHE A 95 -8.16 4.75 2.29
N VAL A 96 -9.17 4.99 1.45
CA VAL A 96 -10.57 5.08 1.87
C VAL A 96 -11.03 3.77 2.49
N LEU A 97 -10.73 2.63 1.87
CA LEU A 97 -11.10 1.32 2.42
C LEU A 97 -10.46 1.09 3.80
N CYS A 98 -9.16 1.37 3.95
CA CYS A 98 -8.46 1.18 5.21
C CYS A 98 -8.96 2.12 6.30
N ILE A 99 -9.18 3.40 5.99
CA ILE A 99 -9.77 4.36 6.94
C ILE A 99 -11.17 3.92 7.36
N SER A 100 -12.01 3.49 6.43
CA SER A 100 -13.36 3.00 6.75
C SER A 100 -13.30 1.78 7.67
N ALA A 101 -12.39 0.84 7.43
CA ALA A 101 -12.20 -0.32 8.30
C ALA A 101 -11.74 0.10 9.72
N VAL A 102 -10.77 1.02 9.83
CA VAL A 102 -10.33 1.56 11.13
C VAL A 102 -11.47 2.33 11.81
N ALA A 103 -12.24 3.12 11.08
CA ALA A 103 -13.35 3.89 11.63
C ALA A 103 -14.45 2.99 12.19
N ILE A 104 -14.81 1.91 11.48
CA ILE A 104 -15.74 0.89 12.01
C ILE A 104 -15.18 0.28 13.28
N ARG A 105 -13.89 -0.08 13.28
CA ARG A 105 -13.22 -0.72 14.42
C ARG A 105 -13.21 0.18 15.66
N LEU A 106 -12.89 1.46 15.50
CA LEU A 106 -12.87 2.43 16.59
C LEU A 106 -14.28 2.75 17.11
N SER A 107 -15.29 2.73 16.23
CA SER A 107 -16.68 2.99 16.61
C SER A 107 -17.34 1.77 17.26
N ILE A 108 -16.96 0.57 16.84
CA ILE A 108 -17.51 -0.71 17.31
C ILE A 108 -16.33 -1.67 17.56
N PRO A 109 -15.66 -1.59 18.73
CA PRO A 109 -14.52 -2.44 19.05
C PRO A 109 -14.82 -3.94 18.92
N ASP A 110 -16.03 -4.34 19.33
CA ASP A 110 -16.50 -5.74 19.27
C ASP A 110 -17.18 -6.12 17.93
N VAL A 111 -16.83 -5.46 16.82
CA VAL A 111 -17.50 -5.67 15.51
C VAL A 111 -17.49 -7.13 15.05
N MET A 112 -16.47 -7.93 15.41
CA MET A 112 -16.40 -9.35 15.07
C MET A 112 -17.23 -10.27 15.96
N ASN A 113 -17.60 -9.83 17.17
CA ASN A 113 -18.49 -10.59 18.06
C ASN A 113 -19.97 -10.30 17.79
N ARG A 114 -20.28 -9.24 17.05
CA ARG A 114 -21.64 -8.91 16.65
C ARG A 114 -22.03 -9.68 15.39
N GLN A 115 -23.29 -10.11 15.29
CA GLN A 115 -23.85 -10.71 14.08
C GLN A 115 -24.62 -9.69 13.21
N GLY A 116 -24.28 -8.40 13.35
CA GLY A 116 -24.95 -7.29 12.67
C GLY A 116 -24.48 -7.04 11.24
N VAL A 117 -25.05 -6.04 10.58
CA VAL A 117 -24.66 -5.61 9.22
C VAL A 117 -23.22 -5.08 9.20
N GLU A 118 -22.79 -4.45 10.29
CA GLU A 118 -21.46 -3.86 10.46
C GLU A 118 -20.35 -4.92 10.45
N HIS A 119 -20.65 -6.12 10.97
CA HIS A 119 -19.75 -7.28 10.94
C HIS A 119 -19.41 -7.68 9.50
N TRP A 120 -20.46 -7.93 8.71
CA TRP A 120 -20.30 -8.32 7.32
C TRP A 120 -19.70 -7.20 6.47
N LEU A 121 -20.08 -5.94 6.75
CA LEU A 121 -19.48 -4.78 6.09
C LEU A 121 -17.97 -4.71 6.35
N TYR A 122 -17.54 -4.90 7.59
CA TYR A 122 -16.11 -4.91 7.95
C TYR A 122 -15.34 -6.01 7.22
N ILE A 123 -15.89 -7.23 7.18
CA ILE A 123 -15.30 -8.36 6.45
C ILE A 123 -15.18 -8.04 4.96
N VAL A 124 -16.27 -7.58 4.33
CA VAL A 124 -16.29 -7.23 2.90
C VAL A 124 -15.28 -6.13 2.60
N LEU A 125 -15.17 -5.11 3.46
CA LEU A 125 -14.16 -4.07 3.32
C LEU A 125 -12.75 -4.65 3.30
N LEU A 126 -12.38 -5.49 4.28
CA LEU A 126 -11.07 -6.11 4.35
C LEU A 126 -10.77 -6.99 3.13
N PHE A 127 -11.72 -7.84 2.71
CA PHE A 127 -11.55 -8.65 1.50
C PHE A 127 -11.44 -7.81 0.22
N SER A 128 -12.18 -6.70 0.13
CA SER A 128 -12.12 -5.81 -1.03
C SER A 128 -10.77 -5.12 -1.20
N MET A 129 -9.94 -5.05 -0.16
CA MET A 129 -8.58 -4.51 -0.25
C MET A 129 -7.65 -5.41 -1.07
N LEU A 130 -7.88 -6.73 -1.12
CA LEU A 130 -7.06 -7.70 -1.87
C LEU A 130 -6.95 -7.38 -3.37
N PRO A 131 -8.05 -7.23 -4.12
CA PRO A 131 -7.95 -6.88 -5.54
C PRO A 131 -7.27 -5.53 -5.74
N VAL A 132 -7.45 -4.57 -4.83
CA VAL A 132 -6.82 -3.25 -4.92
C VAL A 132 -5.29 -3.34 -4.80
N VAL A 133 -4.77 -4.04 -3.78
CA VAL A 133 -3.31 -4.22 -3.61
C VAL A 133 -2.69 -5.08 -4.72
N THR A 134 -3.44 -6.07 -5.21
CA THR A 134 -3.01 -6.90 -6.35
C THR A 134 -2.85 -6.07 -7.61
N LEU A 135 -3.84 -5.22 -7.93
CA LEU A 135 -3.76 -4.30 -9.06
C LEU A 135 -2.65 -3.26 -8.87
N LEU A 136 -2.46 -2.72 -7.66
CA LEU A 136 -1.35 -1.81 -7.35
C LEU A 136 0.01 -2.47 -7.61
N GLY A 137 0.18 -3.73 -7.19
CA GLY A 137 1.36 -4.55 -7.47
C GLY A 137 1.58 -4.76 -8.96
N HIS A 138 0.54 -5.17 -9.68
CA HIS A 138 0.57 -5.38 -11.13
C HIS A 138 1.01 -4.12 -11.90
N TYR A 139 0.39 -2.96 -11.60
CA TYR A 139 0.78 -1.69 -12.23
C TYR A 139 2.16 -1.22 -11.79
N GLY A 140 2.60 -1.59 -10.59
CA GLY A 140 3.98 -1.39 -10.13
C GLY A 140 4.99 -2.16 -10.97
N GLY A 141 4.80 -3.46 -11.14
CA GLY A 141 5.65 -4.30 -11.99
C GLY A 141 5.68 -3.82 -13.44
N LYS A 142 4.54 -3.43 -13.99
CA LYS A 142 4.44 -2.89 -15.36
C LYS A 142 5.24 -1.60 -15.56
N LEU A 143 5.30 -0.71 -14.57
CA LEU A 143 6.12 0.51 -14.66
C LEU A 143 7.61 0.18 -14.63
N SER A 144 8.01 -0.77 -13.80
CA SER A 144 9.41 -1.21 -13.69
C SER A 144 9.89 -1.96 -14.95
N SER A 145 8.99 -2.60 -15.69
CA SER A 145 9.31 -3.33 -16.91
C SER A 145 9.34 -2.46 -18.18
N LEU A 146 8.89 -1.19 -18.12
CA LEU A 146 8.93 -0.31 -19.29
C LEU A 146 10.38 0.09 -19.62
N PRO A 147 10.78 0.11 -20.90
CA PRO A 147 12.06 0.66 -21.30
C PRO A 147 12.19 2.08 -20.79
N LYS A 148 13.30 2.40 -20.10
CA LYS A 148 13.59 3.79 -19.71
C LYS A 148 13.60 4.65 -20.98
N PRO A 149 12.95 5.83 -20.98
CA PRO A 149 13.07 6.75 -22.10
C PRO A 149 14.56 6.98 -22.39
N GLN A 150 15.01 6.69 -23.61
CA GLN A 150 16.37 7.00 -24.03
C GLN A 150 16.60 8.50 -23.78
N GLN A 151 17.55 8.82 -22.91
CA GLN A 151 18.07 10.18 -22.84
C GLN A 151 18.67 10.47 -24.21
N LYS A 152 18.03 11.34 -25.01
CA LYS A 152 18.66 11.89 -26.21
C LYS A 152 20.00 12.49 -25.74
N PRO A 153 21.14 12.11 -26.34
CA PRO A 153 22.41 12.73 -26.00
C PRO A 153 22.29 14.24 -26.22
N PRO A 154 22.97 15.06 -25.40
CA PRO A 154 22.98 16.50 -25.61
C PRO A 154 23.46 16.76 -27.04
N GLN A 155 22.63 17.47 -27.82
CA GLN A 155 23.07 18.02 -29.10
C GLN A 155 24.22 18.97 -28.75
N LYS A 156 25.44 18.57 -29.12
CA LYS A 156 26.58 19.49 -29.07
C LYS A 156 26.27 20.66 -30.00
N PRO A 157 26.55 21.90 -29.57
CA PRO A 157 26.42 23.08 -30.42
C PRO A 157 27.36 23.00 -31.63
#